data_AF-A0A926S5S1-F1
#
_entry.id   AF-A0A926S5S1-F1
#
_cell.length_a   1.000
_cell.length_b   1.000
_cell.length_c   1.000
_cell.angle_alpha   90.00
_cell.angle_beta   90.00
_cell.angle_gamma   90.00
#
_symmetry.space_group_name_H-M   'P 1'
#
loop_
_entity.id
_entity.type
_entity.pdbx_description
1 polymer ?
#
loop_
_entity_poly.entity_id
_entity_poly.type
_entity_poly.pdbx_seq_one_letter_code
_entity_poly.pdbx_strand_id
1 'polypeptide(L)'
;MKTIANVQPVSAEKLFDLLKKEFPDYINSKLDSSLAIDFAHVYDVINILFPEVIEGVALTVTVTDDAISVSDNAVEHVYNTELLEEQLVNFITEQCS
;
A
#
# COMPACT_ATOMS: atom_id res chain seq x y z
N MET A 1 -0.75 -3.34 -11.32
CA MET A 1 0.40 -2.40 -11.32
C MET A 1 -0.10 -1.02 -11.72
N LYS A 2 -0.11 -0.10 -10.76
CA LYS A 2 -0.49 1.30 -10.94
C LYS A 2 0.70 2.19 -10.56
N THR A 3 0.89 3.27 -11.30
CA THR A 3 2.00 4.21 -11.07
C THR A 3 1.46 5.61 -10.77
N ILE A 4 2.04 6.24 -9.77
CA ILE A 4 1.70 7.58 -9.25
C ILE A 4 2.93 8.46 -9.46
N ALA A 5 2.75 9.69 -9.93
CA ALA A 5 3.86 10.64 -10.03
C ALA A 5 4.28 11.10 -8.62
N ASN A 6 5.58 11.09 -8.32
CA ASN A 6 6.10 11.53 -7.02
C ASN A 6 6.29 13.06 -7.04
N VAL A 7 5.18 13.81 -7.14
CA VAL A 7 5.20 15.27 -7.37
C VAL A 7 5.83 16.01 -6.17
N GLN A 8 5.63 15.49 -4.97
CA GLN A 8 6.40 15.86 -3.78
C GLN A 8 7.29 14.69 -3.39
N PRO A 9 8.61 14.74 -3.65
CA PRO A 9 9.49 13.60 -3.48
C PRO A 9 9.47 13.09 -2.04
N VAL A 10 8.70 12.02 -1.84
CA VAL A 10 8.62 11.30 -0.58
C VAL A 10 9.59 10.13 -0.64
N SER A 11 10.37 9.94 0.43
CA SER A 11 11.25 8.77 0.56
C SER A 11 10.45 7.55 0.98
N ALA A 12 10.94 6.35 0.63
CA ALA A 12 10.34 5.09 1.05
C ALA A 12 10.15 5.01 2.58
N GLU A 13 11.13 5.49 3.36
CA GLU A 13 11.03 5.56 4.82
C GLU A 13 9.85 6.41 5.31
N LYS A 14 9.68 7.61 4.73
CA LYS A 14 8.57 8.50 5.11
C LYS A 14 7.23 7.91 4.71
N LEU A 15 7.14 7.32 3.52
CA LEU A 15 5.92 6.65 3.07
C LEU A 15 5.60 5.45 3.95
N PHE A 16 6.61 4.67 4.34
CA PHE A 16 6.44 3.53 5.24
C PHE A 16 5.89 3.95 6.61
N ASP A 17 6.47 4.99 7.22
CA ASP A 17 5.99 5.51 8.50
C ASP A 17 4.54 6.03 8.40
N LEU A 18 4.21 6.72 7.30
CA LEU A 18 2.86 7.21 7.02
C LEU A 18 1.86 6.06 6.85
N LEU A 19 2.20 5.07 6.02
CA LEU A 19 1.37 3.89 5.79
C LEU A 19 1.10 3.17 7.11
N LYS A 20 2.13 2.89 7.91
CA LYS A 20 1.97 2.19 9.18
C LYS A 20 1.08 2.94 10.17
N LYS A 21 1.09 4.27 10.13
CA LYS A 21 0.37 5.11 11.08
C LYS A 21 -1.08 5.37 10.68
N GLU A 22 -1.35 5.58 9.39
CA GLU A 22 -2.66 6.11 8.94
C GLU A 22 -3.41 5.16 8.00
N PHE A 23 -2.70 4.29 7.27
CA PHE A 23 -3.35 3.40 6.30
C PHE A 23 -4.28 2.35 6.94
N PRO A 24 -3.96 1.72 8.09
CA PRO A 24 -4.87 0.79 8.75
C PRO A 24 -6.22 1.42 9.10
N ASP A 25 -6.21 2.62 9.68
CA ASP A 25 -7.44 3.32 10.03
C ASP A 25 -8.22 3.74 8.78
N TYR A 26 -7.50 4.20 7.75
CA TYR A 26 -8.08 4.57 6.45
C TYR A 26 -8.82 3.39 5.81
N ILE A 27 -8.15 2.24 5.62
CA ILE A 27 -8.74 1.10 4.92
C ILE A 27 -9.87 0.48 5.74
N ASN A 28 -9.71 0.39 7.06
CA ASN A 28 -10.74 -0.15 7.95
C ASN A 28 -12.00 0.72 7.95
N SER A 29 -11.86 2.04 7.89
CA SER A 29 -13.01 2.95 7.73
C SER A 29 -13.68 2.83 6.35
N LYS A 30 -12.94 2.50 5.29
CA LYS A 30 -13.47 2.36 3.92
C LYS A 30 -14.17 1.03 3.69
N LEU A 31 -13.65 -0.04 4.30
CA LEU A 31 -14.15 -1.40 4.14
C LEU A 31 -15.14 -1.82 5.23
N ASP A 32 -15.40 -0.96 6.21
CA ASP A 32 -16.17 -1.28 7.44
C ASP A 32 -15.65 -2.58 8.07
N SER A 33 -14.32 -2.65 8.23
CA SER A 33 -13.60 -3.85 8.64
C SER A 33 -12.56 -3.51 9.71
N SER A 34 -11.90 -4.54 10.24
CA SER A 34 -10.82 -4.41 11.23
C SER A 34 -9.67 -5.33 10.83
N LEU A 35 -9.20 -5.16 9.59
CA LEU A 35 -8.13 -5.97 9.03
C LEU A 35 -6.82 -5.71 9.77
N ALA A 36 -6.15 -6.78 10.19
CA ALA A 36 -4.76 -6.73 10.58
C ALA A 36 -3.89 -6.49 9.33
N ILE A 37 -3.00 -5.50 9.41
CA ILE A 37 -2.10 -5.12 8.31
C ILE A 37 -0.69 -5.03 8.85
N ASP A 38 0.20 -5.78 8.23
CA ASP A 38 1.62 -5.74 8.52
C ASP A 38 2.38 -5.07 7.37
N PHE A 39 3.46 -4.38 7.73
CA PHE A 39 4.30 -3.66 6.78
C PHE A 39 5.75 -4.09 6.95
N ALA A 40 6.43 -4.38 5.84
CA ALA A 40 7.84 -4.65 5.80
C ALA A 40 8.51 -3.71 4.79
N HIS A 41 9.62 -3.08 5.18
CA HIS A 41 10.33 -2.11 4.35
C HIS A 41 11.77 -2.54 4.13
N VAL A 42 12.21 -2.52 2.86
CA VAL A 42 13.56 -2.86 2.43
C VAL A 42 13.98 -1.91 1.30
N TYR A 43 14.93 -1.02 1.59
CA TYR A 43 15.41 0.04 0.68
C TYR A 43 14.31 0.93 0.13
N ASP A 44 13.93 0.73 -1.13
CA ASP A 44 12.94 1.53 -1.85
C ASP A 44 11.61 0.78 -1.98
N VAL A 45 11.50 -0.39 -1.34
CA VAL A 45 10.39 -1.33 -1.47
C VAL A 45 9.68 -1.48 -0.14
N ILE A 46 8.36 -1.29 -0.15
CA ILE A 46 7.46 -1.49 0.97
C ILE A 46 6.50 -2.62 0.62
N ASN A 47 6.58 -3.72 1.35
CA ASN A 47 5.64 -4.83 1.26
C ASN A 47 4.54 -4.68 2.30
N ILE A 48 3.31 -4.90 1.87
CA ILE A 48 2.11 -4.80 2.69
C ILE A 48 1.45 -6.17 2.71
N LEU A 49 1.24 -6.68 3.91
CA LEU A 49 0.69 -8.00 4.18
C LEU A 49 -0.65 -7.84 4.88
N PHE A 50 -1.61 -8.66 4.44
CA PHE A 50 -2.92 -8.75 5.06
C PHE A 50 -3.11 -10.20 5.51
N PRO A 51 -2.57 -10.60 6.68
CA PRO A 51 -2.54 -12.00 7.12
C PRO A 51 -3.93 -12.63 7.27
N GLU A 52 -4.98 -11.83 7.45
CA GLU A 52 -6.37 -12.31 7.51
C GLU A 52 -7.00 -12.52 6.13
N VAL A 53 -6.37 -12.01 5.07
CA VAL A 53 -6.87 -11.98 3.70
C VAL A 53 -6.12 -13.00 2.84
N ILE A 54 -4.78 -12.93 2.83
CA ILE A 54 -3.92 -13.84 2.07
C ILE A 54 -2.65 -14.18 2.86
N GLU A 55 -2.08 -15.35 2.59
CA GLU A 55 -0.75 -15.70 3.08
C GLU A 55 0.33 -15.03 2.20
N GLY A 56 1.22 -14.25 2.81
CA GLY A 56 2.32 -13.58 2.13
C GLY A 56 2.09 -12.09 1.84
N VAL A 57 2.84 -11.57 0.87
CA VAL A 57 2.77 -10.15 0.48
C VAL A 57 1.58 -9.96 -0.46
N ALA A 58 0.65 -9.10 -0.08
CA ALA A 58 -0.50 -8.76 -0.91
C ALA A 58 -0.15 -7.65 -1.89
N LEU A 59 0.42 -6.55 -1.38
CA LEU A 59 0.77 -5.39 -2.19
C LEU A 59 2.23 -5.02 -1.98
N THR A 60 2.89 -4.60 -3.06
CA THR A 60 4.25 -4.05 -3.01
C THR A 60 4.24 -2.63 -3.56
N VAL A 61 4.75 -1.69 -2.78
CA VAL A 61 5.01 -0.32 -3.19
C VAL A 61 6.50 -0.15 -3.45
N THR A 62 6.86 0.37 -4.62
CA THR A 62 8.23 0.75 -4.96
C THR A 62 8.29 2.26 -5.11
N VAL A 63 9.16 2.91 -4.36
CA VAL A 63 9.31 4.37 -4.34
C VAL A 63 10.60 4.73 -5.06
N THR A 64 10.52 5.60 -6.06
CA THR A 64 11.67 6.19 -6.73
C THR A 64 11.58 7.71 -6.63
N ASP A 65 12.66 8.40 -6.99
CA ASP A 65 12.69 9.88 -6.96
C ASP A 65 11.54 10.50 -7.77
N ASP A 66 11.20 9.90 -8.92
CA ASP A 66 10.19 10.44 -9.84
C ASP A 66 8.79 9.82 -9.73
N ALA A 67 8.66 8.63 -9.12
CA ALA A 67 7.43 7.84 -9.19
C ALA A 67 7.24 6.91 -7.99
N ILE A 68 5.99 6.58 -7.70
CA ILE A 68 5.60 5.54 -6.75
C ILE A 68 4.79 4.48 -7.53
N SER A 69 5.26 3.24 -7.52
CA SER A 69 4.60 2.12 -8.22
C SER A 69 4.01 1.15 -7.20
N VAL A 70 2.74 0.77 -7.39
CA VAL A 70 2.03 -0.21 -6.58
C VAL A 70 1.78 -1.46 -7.44
N SER A 71 2.10 -2.63 -6.90
CA SER A 71 1.89 -3.93 -7.55
C SER A 71 1.07 -4.85 -6.64
N ASP A 72 0.03 -5.46 -7.19
CA ASP A 72 -0.68 -6.59 -6.60
C ASP A 72 0.11 -7.88 -6.80
N ASN A 73 0.37 -8.60 -5.71
CA ASN A 73 1.08 -9.89 -5.68
C ASN A 73 0.17 -11.05 -5.27
N ALA A 74 -1.12 -10.81 -5.04
CA ALA A 74 -2.06 -11.87 -4.68
C ALA A 74 -2.20 -12.87 -5.84
N VAL A 75 -1.81 -14.12 -5.57
CA VAL A 75 -1.79 -15.19 -6.59
C VAL A 75 -3.17 -15.80 -6.81
N GLU A 76 -4.07 -15.67 -5.83
CA GLU A 76 -5.45 -16.13 -5.91
C GLU A 76 -6.39 -14.98 -5.54
N HIS A 77 -7.29 -14.60 -6.47
CA HIS A 77 -8.32 -13.55 -6.32
C HIS A 77 -9.43 -13.92 -5.30
N VAL A 78 -9.11 -14.66 -4.24
CA VAL A 78 -10.06 -15.08 -3.19
C VAL A 78 -10.61 -13.87 -2.44
N TYR A 79 -9.82 -12.79 -2.39
CA TYR A 79 -10.22 -11.49 -1.90
C TYR A 79 -10.13 -10.44 -3.01
N ASN A 80 -10.91 -9.37 -2.87
CA ASN A 80 -10.93 -8.26 -3.82
C ASN A 80 -9.65 -7.40 -3.67
N THR A 81 -8.50 -7.98 -4.01
CA THR A 81 -7.17 -7.35 -3.93
C THR A 81 -7.05 -6.15 -4.84
N GLU A 82 -7.83 -6.12 -5.94
CA GLU A 82 -8.00 -4.95 -6.79
C GLU A 82 -8.54 -3.74 -6.00
N LEU A 83 -9.51 -3.96 -5.11
CA LEU A 83 -10.03 -2.92 -4.24
C LEU A 83 -8.97 -2.44 -3.24
N LEU A 84 -8.16 -3.36 -2.69
CA LEU A 84 -7.05 -2.99 -1.80
C LEU A 84 -5.96 -2.17 -2.54
N GLU A 85 -5.59 -2.59 -3.75
CA GLU A 85 -4.65 -1.85 -4.62
C GLU A 85 -5.21 -0.44 -4.91
N GLU A 86 -6.50 -0.33 -5.21
CA GLU A 86 -7.15 0.94 -5.48
C GLU A 86 -7.19 1.87 -4.25
N GLN A 87 -7.60 1.36 -3.09
CA GLN A 87 -7.61 2.18 -1.87
C GLN A 87 -6.21 2.63 -1.47
N LEU A 88 -5.19 1.79 -1.64
CA LEU A 88 -3.80 2.17 -1.40
C LEU A 88 -3.33 3.27 -2.35
N VAL A 89 -3.62 3.13 -3.65
CA VAL A 89 -3.28 4.15 -4.64
C VAL A 89 -3.97 5.47 -4.33
N ASN A 90 -5.25 5.44 -3.94
CA ASN A 90 -5.98 6.64 -3.54
C ASN A 90 -5.35 7.29 -2.32
N PHE A 91 -5.05 6.52 -1.27
CA PHE A 91 -4.39 7.02 -0.08
C PHE A 91 -3.04 7.69 -0.39
N ILE A 92 -2.17 7.02 -1.18
CA ILE A 92 -0.86 7.56 -1.55
C ILE A 92 -1.04 8.84 -2.38
N THR A 93 -1.99 8.86 -3.31
CA THR A 93 -2.27 10.04 -4.14
C THR A 93 -2.75 11.22 -3.30
N GLU A 94 -3.63 11.01 -2.33
CA GLU A 94 -4.12 12.06 -1.43
C GLU A 94 -3.00 12.65 -0.55
N GLN A 95 -2.00 11.84 -0.20
CA GLN A 95 -0.88 12.26 0.67
C GLN A 95 0.32 12.83 -0.09
N CYS A 96 0.50 12.45 -1.37
CA CYS A 96 1.64 12.85 -2.19
C CYS A 96 1.29 13.89 -3.28
N SER A 97 0.02 14.33 -3.39
CA SER A 97 -0.41 15.40 -4.31
C SER A 97 -0.07 16.80 -3.81
#